data_AF-G2X145-F1
#
_entry.id   AF-G2X145-F1
#
_cell.length_a   1.000
_cell.length_b   1.000
_cell.length_c   1.000
_cell.angle_alpha   90.00
_cell.angle_beta   90.00
_cell.angle_gamma   90.00
#
_symmetry.space_group_name_H-M   'P 1'
#
loop_
_entity.id
_entity.type
_entity.pdbx_description
1 polymer ?
#
loop_
_entity_poly.entity_id
_entity_poly.type
_entity_poly.pdbx_seq_one_letter_code
_entity_poly.pdbx_strand_id
1 'polypeptide(L)'
;MKLPAGSIFVFLSTVAGISSAFLQKRQFSDDSFDWATVKPSRSLQYHDCYDGFKCARLKVPLDWTTANSSKCASSSRWAAIGIVTLPASVPETDPSFGGTILINPGGPGGGGTEMVLDIGLYMQAILDGDRHYEILGFDPRGVALSTPRADCYNDDLKRAADFIQKEGLPAMTSGSEALTHHYQETRGPSDLCAEAGEDSIFNYMSTASVARDMVEIVDRVDELRHKNLTSAEDGERELPKLQYFGISYGTILGNTFASMFPGRVGRMVLDGVADADDYMSGTWAKNLNDAEVVVDKFYETCFRAGGLCLLKQEADGSAADIRKRVDDFIQALVKTPIPLAAKSSGQQLRAQGCLCRARRLLPSSKLHLGQRGRNGCALRRAIKAGERNNVSWAENIVEQLDAQSPTAGEPWARIPLSCSGWRYRPKYAFRGPFGHLNLDLSKAEDKPAAPLLILSTRHDQATPLANAEHLSTLYPGSAVVIQESVGHCALVTSRSECTAQHLRTYFDVGKVPRSGTTCEEDCSHGIPFVPCPGFADTPS
;
A
#
# COMPACT_ATOMS: atom_id res chain seq x y z
N MET A 1 36.42 18.03 20.10
CA MET A 1 35.53 16.87 19.84
C MET A 1 34.70 17.19 18.60
N LYS A 2 34.91 16.47 17.49
CA LYS A 2 34.09 16.57 16.28
C LYS A 2 32.82 15.76 16.53
N LEU A 3 31.65 16.41 16.50
CA LEU A 3 30.36 15.71 16.44
C LEU A 3 30.29 15.00 15.06
N PRO A 4 29.87 13.73 14.98
CA PRO A 4 29.68 13.05 13.70
C PRO A 4 28.57 13.76 12.91
N ALA A 5 28.78 13.91 11.60
CA ALA A 5 27.78 14.40 10.67
C ALA A 5 26.72 13.30 10.47
N GLY A 6 25.71 13.26 11.34
CA GLY A 6 24.64 12.27 11.32
C GLY A 6 23.27 12.93 11.13
N SER A 7 22.71 12.75 9.93
CA SER A 7 21.33 12.40 9.64
C SER A 7 20.21 13.19 10.30
N ILE A 8 19.80 14.31 9.67
CA ILE A 8 18.45 14.88 9.81
C ILE A 8 18.09 15.51 8.46
N PHE A 9 17.45 14.74 7.58
CA PHE A 9 16.99 15.20 6.29
C PHE A 9 15.46 15.26 6.23
N VAL A 10 14.97 16.40 5.75
CA VAL A 10 13.54 16.67 5.59
C VAL A 10 12.99 15.73 4.55
N PHE A 11 12.05 14.89 4.99
CA PHE A 11 11.21 14.12 4.10
C PHE A 11 10.43 15.10 3.22
N LEU A 12 10.80 15.18 1.94
CA LEU A 12 9.84 15.40 0.87
C LEU A 12 8.91 14.18 0.89
N SER A 13 7.92 14.22 1.78
CA SER A 13 6.73 13.34 1.76
C SER A 13 5.92 13.50 0.48
N THR A 14 6.47 14.12 -0.54
CA THR A 14 5.77 14.59 -1.72
C THR A 14 5.84 13.57 -2.84
N VAL A 15 6.77 12.60 -2.91
CA VAL A 15 6.65 11.60 -4.00
C VAL A 15 5.66 10.47 -3.67
N ALA A 16 5.37 10.22 -2.39
CA ALA A 16 4.19 9.42 -1.99
C ALA A 16 2.93 10.29 -1.71
N GLY A 17 3.10 11.62 -1.69
CA GLY A 17 2.06 12.59 -1.35
C GLY A 17 1.54 13.44 -2.52
N ILE A 18 2.20 13.43 -3.69
CA ILE A 18 1.70 14.17 -4.85
C ILE A 18 0.60 13.38 -5.59
N SER A 19 0.49 12.06 -5.39
CA SER A 19 -0.73 11.34 -5.79
C SER A 19 -1.97 11.77 -4.97
N SER A 20 -1.81 12.52 -3.87
CA SER A 20 -2.94 13.06 -3.10
C SER A 20 -3.20 14.56 -3.32
N ALA A 21 -2.43 15.22 -4.19
CA ALA A 21 -2.40 16.68 -4.22
C ALA A 21 -3.33 17.37 -5.21
N PHE A 22 -3.81 16.65 -6.22
CA PHE A 22 -4.84 17.14 -7.15
C PHE A 22 -5.83 16.03 -7.56
N LEU A 23 -5.91 14.94 -6.81
CA LEU A 23 -7.19 14.24 -6.69
C LEU A 23 -8.04 15.13 -5.79
N GLN A 24 -8.82 16.02 -6.40
CA GLN A 24 -9.94 16.64 -5.72
C GLN A 24 -10.74 15.47 -5.15
N LYS A 25 -10.64 15.22 -3.83
CA LYS A 25 -11.49 14.24 -3.17
C LYS A 25 -12.89 14.57 -3.64
N ARG A 26 -13.48 13.74 -4.49
CA ARG A 26 -14.92 13.71 -4.60
C ARG A 26 -15.33 13.34 -3.19
N GLN A 27 -15.74 14.33 -2.42
CA GLN A 27 -16.56 14.06 -1.26
C GLN A 27 -17.81 13.44 -1.87
N PHE A 28 -17.81 12.11 -1.96
CA PHE A 28 -19.04 11.35 -2.03
C PHE A 28 -19.71 11.50 -0.66
N SER A 29 -20.16 12.73 -0.34
CA SER A 29 -21.17 12.96 0.69
C SER A 29 -22.48 12.56 0.05
N ASP A 30 -22.65 11.25 -0.07
CA ASP A 30 -23.94 10.70 -0.40
C ASP A 30 -24.73 10.64 0.90
N ASP A 31 -25.49 11.70 1.19
CA ASP A 31 -26.41 11.73 2.34
C ASP A 31 -27.49 10.62 2.25
N SER A 32 -27.59 9.90 1.12
CA SER A 32 -28.55 8.82 0.90
C SER A 32 -28.05 7.42 1.25
N PHE A 33 -26.74 7.21 1.45
CA PHE A 33 -26.16 5.90 1.76
C PHE A 33 -25.50 5.83 3.14
N ASP A 34 -25.99 4.91 3.99
CA ASP A 34 -25.42 4.63 5.30
C ASP A 34 -24.84 3.20 5.38
N TRP A 35 -23.51 3.11 5.48
CA TRP A 35 -22.77 1.85 5.67
C TRP A 35 -23.24 1.02 6.87
N ALA A 36 -23.74 1.67 7.92
CA ALA A 36 -24.24 0.98 9.11
C ALA A 36 -25.49 0.14 8.81
N THR A 37 -26.24 0.48 7.75
CA THR A 37 -27.45 -0.25 7.33
C THR A 37 -27.15 -1.51 6.51
N VAL A 38 -25.96 -1.61 5.90
CA VAL A 38 -25.55 -2.78 5.12
C VAL A 38 -25.27 -3.95 6.05
N LYS A 39 -26.10 -4.99 5.98
CA LYS A 39 -26.00 -6.18 6.83
C LYS A 39 -24.99 -7.18 6.24
N PRO A 40 -23.99 -7.65 7.01
CA PRO A 40 -23.07 -8.66 6.50
C PRO A 40 -23.74 -10.00 6.19
N SER A 41 -23.46 -10.56 5.02
CA SER A 41 -24.04 -11.81 4.50
C SER A 41 -22.95 -12.78 4.02
N ARG A 42 -23.23 -14.09 4.00
CA ARG A 42 -22.32 -15.10 3.44
C ARG A 42 -22.34 -15.13 1.91
N SER A 43 -23.44 -14.71 1.30
CA SER A 43 -23.51 -14.42 -0.13
C SER A 43 -23.32 -12.92 -0.35
N LEU A 44 -22.77 -12.53 -1.51
CA LEU A 44 -22.69 -11.12 -1.90
C LEU A 44 -24.11 -10.58 -2.13
N GLN A 45 -24.40 -9.48 -1.44
CA GLN A 45 -25.63 -8.69 -1.59
C GLN A 45 -25.19 -7.25 -1.85
N TYR A 46 -25.31 -6.83 -3.10
CA TYR A 46 -24.93 -5.48 -3.52
C TYR A 46 -26.07 -4.50 -3.27
N HIS A 47 -25.70 -3.32 -2.79
CA HIS A 47 -26.57 -2.16 -2.59
C HIS A 47 -26.03 -0.99 -3.41
N ASP A 48 -26.92 -0.13 -3.90
CA ASP A 48 -26.51 1.15 -4.48
C ASP A 48 -25.81 2.02 -3.43
N CYS A 49 -24.70 2.65 -3.82
CA CYS A 49 -23.97 3.58 -2.97
C CYS A 49 -23.15 4.57 -3.82
N TYR A 50 -22.85 5.74 -3.27
CA TYR A 50 -21.86 6.68 -3.79
C TYR A 50 -22.05 7.09 -5.26
N ASP A 51 -23.29 7.14 -5.74
CA ASP A 51 -23.67 7.45 -7.11
C ASP A 51 -22.92 6.65 -8.19
N GLY A 52 -23.51 5.50 -8.57
CA GLY A 52 -22.98 4.61 -9.62
C GLY A 52 -22.11 3.46 -9.12
N PHE A 53 -21.79 3.40 -7.83
CA PHE A 53 -21.08 2.27 -7.23
C PHE A 53 -22.03 1.26 -6.58
N LYS A 54 -21.52 0.06 -6.32
CA LYS A 54 -22.19 -0.99 -5.58
C LYS A 54 -21.40 -1.35 -4.32
N CYS A 55 -22.08 -1.45 -3.19
CA CYS A 55 -21.49 -1.74 -1.89
C CYS A 55 -22.01 -3.06 -1.32
N ALA A 56 -21.14 -3.82 -0.66
CA ALA A 56 -21.51 -5.07 0.01
C ALA A 56 -20.68 -5.30 1.29
N ARG A 57 -21.19 -6.18 2.16
CA ARG A 57 -20.44 -6.69 3.32
C ARG A 57 -20.45 -8.22 3.32
N LEU A 58 -19.29 -8.81 3.02
CA LEU A 58 -19.14 -10.26 2.93
C LEU A 58 -18.67 -10.86 4.25
N LYS A 59 -19.41 -11.84 4.79
CA LYS A 59 -19.02 -12.62 5.97
C LYS A 59 -18.02 -13.70 5.58
N VAL A 60 -16.83 -13.61 6.16
CA VAL A 60 -15.78 -14.63 6.08
C VAL A 60 -15.47 -15.19 7.48
N PRO A 61 -15.04 -16.45 7.62
CA PRO A 61 -14.55 -16.96 8.88
C PRO A 61 -13.46 -16.06 9.47
N LEU A 62 -13.59 -15.68 10.74
CA LEU A 62 -12.52 -14.94 11.43
C LEU A 62 -11.25 -15.80 11.48
N ASP A 63 -11.40 -17.11 11.73
CA ASP A 63 -10.32 -18.07 11.81
C ASP A 63 -10.44 -19.15 10.74
N TRP A 64 -9.63 -19.03 9.68
CA TRP A 64 -9.59 -19.99 8.59
C TRP A 64 -9.08 -21.38 8.97
N THR A 65 -8.41 -21.55 10.12
CA THR A 65 -7.92 -22.86 10.59
C THR A 65 -9.02 -23.76 11.13
N THR A 66 -10.19 -23.19 11.46
CA THR A 66 -11.34 -23.91 12.04
C THR A 66 -12.61 -23.80 11.21
N ALA A 67 -12.52 -23.23 10.00
CA ALA A 67 -13.64 -22.89 9.13
C ALA A 67 -14.61 -24.05 8.82
N ASN A 68 -14.10 -25.29 8.77
CA ASN A 68 -14.89 -26.49 8.47
C ASN A 68 -15.33 -27.28 9.72
N SER A 69 -15.07 -26.77 10.92
CA SER A 69 -15.45 -27.45 12.16
C SER A 69 -16.89 -27.15 12.56
N SER A 70 -17.57 -28.10 13.22
CA SER A 70 -18.90 -27.89 13.82
C SER A 70 -18.93 -26.74 14.84
N LYS A 71 -17.76 -26.32 15.35
CA LYS A 71 -17.59 -25.13 16.20
C LYS A 71 -17.85 -23.81 15.47
N CYS A 72 -17.64 -23.72 14.14
CA CYS A 72 -18.04 -22.55 13.35
C CYS A 72 -19.56 -22.40 13.24
N ALA A 73 -20.33 -23.46 13.44
CA ALA A 73 -21.77 -23.47 13.24
C ALA A 73 -22.57 -22.96 14.46
N SER A 74 -22.01 -22.92 15.68
CA SER A 74 -22.78 -22.61 16.89
C SER A 74 -22.39 -21.33 17.65
N SER A 75 -21.26 -20.66 17.36
CA SER A 75 -20.96 -19.34 17.97
C SER A 75 -19.87 -18.52 17.24
N SER A 76 -20.32 -17.45 16.57
CA SER A 76 -19.85 -16.06 16.77
C SER A 76 -18.38 -15.64 16.57
N ARG A 77 -17.67 -16.06 15.50
CA ARG A 77 -16.46 -15.32 15.07
C ARG A 77 -16.35 -15.19 13.54
N TRP A 78 -17.04 -14.17 13.01
CA TRP A 78 -16.99 -13.77 11.60
C TRP A 78 -16.26 -12.44 11.46
N ALA A 79 -15.51 -12.27 10.38
CA ALA A 79 -15.15 -10.95 9.89
C ALA A 79 -16.14 -10.55 8.79
N ALA A 80 -16.56 -9.29 8.77
CA ALA A 80 -17.33 -8.70 7.68
C ALA A 80 -16.39 -7.84 6.84
N ILE A 81 -16.14 -8.27 5.61
CA ILE A 81 -15.28 -7.61 4.64
C ILE A 81 -16.10 -6.54 3.91
N GLY A 82 -15.69 -5.28 4.02
CA GLY A 82 -16.26 -4.17 3.26
C GLY A 82 -15.81 -4.22 1.80
N ILE A 83 -16.75 -4.08 0.87
CA ILE A 83 -16.53 -4.15 -0.57
C ILE A 83 -17.23 -2.97 -1.24
N VAL A 84 -16.49 -2.28 -2.11
CA VAL A 84 -17.02 -1.28 -3.05
C VAL A 84 -16.63 -1.72 -4.45
N THR A 85 -17.59 -1.62 -5.35
CA THR A 85 -17.44 -2.04 -6.73
C THR A 85 -17.86 -0.91 -7.65
N LEU A 86 -16.99 -0.56 -8.59
CA LEU A 86 -17.33 0.21 -9.78
C LEU A 86 -17.77 -0.80 -10.85
N PRO A 87 -19.06 -0.83 -11.23
CA PRO A 87 -19.54 -1.72 -12.28
C PRO A 87 -18.77 -1.50 -13.58
N ALA A 88 -18.68 -2.55 -14.41
CA ALA A 88 -18.18 -2.37 -15.77
C ALA A 88 -19.04 -1.37 -16.55
N SER A 89 -18.41 -0.71 -17.53
CA SER A 89 -19.07 0.23 -18.45
C SER A 89 -20.10 -0.44 -19.39
N VAL A 90 -20.11 -1.77 -19.44
CA VAL A 90 -21.09 -2.60 -20.17
C VAL A 90 -21.83 -3.56 -19.21
N PRO A 91 -23.05 -4.02 -19.55
CA PRO A 91 -23.74 -5.05 -18.77
C PRO A 91 -22.96 -6.36 -18.71
N GLU A 92 -23.13 -7.15 -17.65
CA GLU A 92 -22.47 -8.47 -17.52
C GLU A 92 -22.84 -9.46 -18.64
N THR A 93 -23.97 -9.26 -19.31
CA THR A 93 -24.42 -10.07 -20.46
C THR A 93 -23.71 -9.70 -21.77
N ASP A 94 -22.98 -8.58 -21.80
CA ASP A 94 -22.29 -8.12 -23.00
C ASP A 94 -21.09 -9.04 -23.31
N PRO A 95 -20.88 -9.48 -24.57
CA PRO A 95 -19.74 -10.31 -24.94
C PRO A 95 -18.38 -9.70 -24.63
N SER A 96 -18.28 -8.37 -24.50
CA SER A 96 -17.07 -7.63 -24.14
C SER A 96 -16.82 -7.52 -22.64
N PHE A 97 -17.76 -7.95 -21.79
CA PHE A 97 -17.56 -7.97 -20.34
C PHE A 97 -16.32 -8.83 -19.97
N GLY A 98 -15.35 -8.19 -19.32
CA GLY A 98 -14.05 -8.77 -18.99
C GLY A 98 -13.98 -9.45 -17.62
N GLY A 99 -15.04 -9.33 -16.81
CA GLY A 99 -15.08 -9.83 -15.44
C GLY A 99 -14.63 -8.80 -14.40
N THR A 100 -14.31 -9.29 -13.19
CA THR A 100 -13.97 -8.44 -12.04
C THR A 100 -12.47 -8.43 -11.78
N ILE A 101 -11.88 -7.24 -11.70
CA ILE A 101 -10.50 -7.04 -11.24
C ILE A 101 -10.54 -6.60 -9.77
N LEU A 102 -9.97 -7.41 -8.89
CA LEU A 102 -9.76 -7.05 -7.49
C LEU A 102 -8.57 -6.12 -7.36
N ILE A 103 -8.72 -5.00 -6.66
CA ILE A 103 -7.63 -4.04 -6.46
C ILE A 103 -7.23 -3.92 -4.99
N ASN A 104 -5.95 -3.66 -4.73
CA ASN A 104 -5.45 -3.37 -3.40
C ASN A 104 -4.37 -2.27 -3.41
N PRO A 105 -4.53 -1.18 -2.61
CA PRO A 105 -3.60 -0.05 -2.61
C PRO A 105 -2.30 -0.31 -1.84
N GLY A 106 -2.21 -1.41 -1.10
CA GLY A 106 -1.09 -1.67 -0.21
C GLY A 106 -1.19 -0.96 1.14
N GLY A 107 -0.10 -0.33 1.57
CA GLY A 107 0.09 0.19 2.92
C GLY A 107 1.08 -0.63 3.75
N PRO A 108 0.71 -1.76 4.40
CA PRO A 108 -0.62 -2.33 4.61
C PRO A 108 -1.60 -1.38 5.31
N GLY A 109 -2.88 -1.77 5.41
CA GLY A 109 -3.89 -0.95 6.09
C GLY A 109 -4.50 0.18 5.24
N GLY A 110 -4.18 0.26 3.96
CA GLY A 110 -4.98 1.00 2.98
C GLY A 110 -6.30 0.27 2.69
N GLY A 111 -7.39 1.01 2.58
CA GLY A 111 -8.69 0.45 2.21
C GLY A 111 -8.83 0.32 0.70
N GLY A 112 -9.12 -0.88 0.19
CA GLY A 112 -9.42 -1.05 -1.24
C GLY A 112 -10.71 -0.34 -1.65
N THR A 113 -11.64 -0.17 -0.71
CA THR A 113 -12.86 0.63 -0.93
C THR A 113 -12.55 2.10 -1.17
N GLU A 114 -11.65 2.70 -0.37
CA GLU A 114 -11.16 4.07 -0.55
C GLU A 114 -10.46 4.21 -1.92
N MET A 115 -9.62 3.24 -2.30
CA MET A 115 -8.94 3.25 -3.60
C MET A 115 -9.91 3.24 -4.80
N VAL A 116 -10.99 2.43 -4.74
CA VAL A 116 -11.99 2.41 -5.82
C VAL A 116 -12.73 3.74 -5.93
N LEU A 117 -13.08 4.36 -4.81
CA LEU A 117 -13.75 5.66 -4.82
C LEU A 117 -12.82 6.79 -5.30
N ASP A 118 -11.54 6.75 -4.94
CA ASP A 118 -10.57 7.79 -5.28
C ASP A 118 -10.06 7.67 -6.73
N ILE A 119 -9.75 6.46 -7.22
CA ILE A 119 -9.10 6.24 -8.52
C ILE A 119 -9.72 5.13 -9.37
N GLY A 120 -10.85 4.53 -8.97
CA GLY A 120 -11.47 3.40 -9.69
C GLY A 120 -11.83 3.74 -11.14
N LEU A 121 -12.35 4.94 -11.40
CA LEU A 121 -12.65 5.42 -12.77
C LEU A 121 -11.38 5.57 -13.62
N TYR A 122 -10.29 6.07 -13.03
CA TYR A 122 -9.00 6.17 -13.71
C TYR A 122 -8.45 4.77 -14.06
N MET A 123 -8.52 3.83 -13.11
CA MET A 123 -8.13 2.44 -13.36
C MET A 123 -8.99 1.79 -14.46
N GLN A 124 -10.31 1.96 -14.41
CA GLN A 124 -11.21 1.43 -15.43
C GLN A 124 -10.87 2.02 -16.81
N ALA A 125 -10.59 3.32 -16.93
CA ALA A 125 -10.21 3.94 -18.20
C ALA A 125 -8.87 3.43 -18.78
N ILE A 126 -7.94 3.01 -17.92
CA ILE A 126 -6.66 2.42 -18.35
C ILE A 126 -6.86 0.97 -18.79
N LEU A 127 -7.70 0.22 -18.08
CA LEU A 127 -7.87 -1.22 -18.24
C LEU A 127 -8.90 -1.58 -19.30
N ASP A 128 -9.90 -0.73 -19.52
CA ASP A 128 -10.90 -0.89 -20.57
C ASP A 128 -10.25 -0.70 -21.96
N GLY A 129 -10.69 -1.54 -22.89
CA GLY A 129 -10.24 -1.60 -24.28
C GLY A 129 -11.24 -2.39 -25.11
N ASP A 130 -10.82 -3.53 -25.66
CA ASP A 130 -11.74 -4.49 -26.30
C ASP A 130 -12.60 -5.24 -25.27
N ARG A 131 -12.14 -5.27 -24.01
CA ARG A 131 -12.88 -5.75 -22.84
C ARG A 131 -13.17 -4.61 -21.87
N HIS A 132 -14.24 -4.78 -21.11
CA HIS A 132 -14.69 -3.82 -20.10
C HIS A 132 -14.78 -4.47 -18.73
N TYR A 133 -14.14 -3.88 -17.73
CA TYR A 133 -13.92 -4.53 -16.44
C TYR A 133 -14.70 -3.88 -15.30
N GLU A 134 -15.23 -4.72 -14.43
CA GLU A 134 -15.70 -4.31 -13.11
C GLU A 134 -14.49 -4.16 -12.18
N ILE A 135 -14.38 -3.03 -11.47
CA ILE A 135 -13.29 -2.78 -10.53
C ILE A 135 -13.80 -2.95 -9.10
N LEU A 136 -13.29 -3.96 -8.40
CA LEU A 136 -13.71 -4.31 -7.05
C LEU A 136 -12.59 -4.04 -6.04
N GLY A 137 -12.87 -3.14 -5.10
CA GLY A 137 -12.02 -2.82 -3.97
C GLY A 137 -12.60 -3.46 -2.72
N PHE A 138 -11.74 -4.11 -1.94
CA PHE A 138 -12.11 -4.67 -0.65
C PHE A 138 -11.18 -4.17 0.44
N ASP A 139 -11.72 -4.02 1.63
CA ASP A 139 -10.94 -3.67 2.81
C ASP A 139 -10.48 -4.95 3.50
N PRO A 140 -9.17 -5.21 3.63
CA PRO A 140 -8.71 -6.38 4.37
C PRO A 140 -9.31 -6.43 5.78
N ARG A 141 -9.50 -7.64 6.34
CA ARG A 141 -9.95 -7.83 7.73
C ARG A 141 -9.21 -6.91 8.71
N GLY A 142 -9.96 -6.18 9.55
CA GLY A 142 -9.41 -5.20 10.49
C GLY A 142 -9.15 -3.81 9.93
N VAL A 143 -9.25 -3.60 8.61
CA VAL A 143 -8.94 -2.35 7.92
C VAL A 143 -10.21 -1.60 7.55
N ALA A 144 -10.19 -0.26 7.69
CA ALA A 144 -11.22 0.65 7.19
C ALA A 144 -12.67 0.23 7.51
N LEU A 145 -13.47 -0.15 6.51
CA LEU A 145 -14.88 -0.49 6.65
C LEU A 145 -15.11 -1.94 7.09
N SER A 146 -14.07 -2.77 7.08
CA SER A 146 -14.13 -4.15 7.56
C SER A 146 -14.19 -4.23 9.09
N THR A 147 -14.97 -5.18 9.59
CA THR A 147 -15.19 -5.37 11.04
C THR A 147 -14.94 -6.81 11.48
N PRO A 148 -14.46 -7.07 12.71
CA PRO A 148 -14.08 -6.09 13.75
C PRO A 148 -12.91 -5.21 13.32
N ARG A 149 -12.90 -3.94 13.75
CA ARG A 149 -11.83 -2.98 13.41
C ARG A 149 -10.59 -3.24 14.25
N ALA A 150 -9.42 -3.08 13.63
CA ALA A 150 -8.12 -3.13 14.30
C ALA A 150 -7.81 -1.78 15.00
N ASP A 151 -8.69 -1.36 15.93
CA ASP A 151 -8.52 -0.10 16.63
C ASP A 151 -7.98 -0.30 18.06
N CYS A 152 -6.80 0.25 18.32
CA CYS A 152 -6.17 0.19 19.63
C CYS A 152 -6.64 1.33 20.55
N TYR A 153 -6.99 2.49 20.00
CA TYR A 153 -7.31 3.66 20.81
C TYR A 153 -8.78 3.69 21.22
N ASN A 154 -9.68 3.25 20.33
CA ASN A 154 -11.13 3.36 20.46
C ASN A 154 -11.61 4.79 20.83
N ASP A 155 -10.79 5.79 20.52
CA ASP A 155 -10.96 7.19 20.91
C ASP A 155 -10.08 8.07 20.02
N ASP A 156 -10.70 8.98 19.27
CA ASP A 156 -9.99 9.83 18.32
C ASP A 156 -9.18 10.94 18.98
N LEU A 157 -9.55 11.38 20.18
CA LEU A 157 -8.76 12.37 20.94
C LEU A 157 -7.47 11.72 21.45
N LYS A 158 -7.52 10.50 21.99
CA LYS A 158 -6.32 9.74 22.39
C LYS A 158 -5.41 9.48 21.20
N ARG A 159 -5.98 9.10 20.06
CA ARG A 159 -5.24 8.89 18.80
C ARG A 159 -4.56 10.18 18.33
N ALA A 160 -5.27 11.32 18.38
CA ALA A 160 -4.72 12.61 18.00
C ALA A 160 -3.62 13.09 18.96
N ALA A 161 -3.81 12.88 20.27
CA ALA A 161 -2.82 13.23 21.29
C ALA A 161 -1.52 12.44 21.12
N ASP A 162 -1.62 11.13 20.89
CA ASP A 162 -0.49 10.24 20.59
C ASP A 162 0.25 10.69 19.32
N PHE A 163 -0.47 11.01 18.25
CA PHE A 163 0.12 11.56 17.02
C PHE A 163 0.91 12.85 17.29
N ILE A 164 0.36 13.76 18.09
CA ILE A 164 1.03 15.02 18.43
C ILE A 164 2.29 14.77 19.25
N GLN A 165 2.26 13.85 20.22
CA GLN A 165 3.42 13.49 21.03
C GLN A 165 4.56 12.94 20.16
N LYS A 166 4.24 12.08 19.18
CA LYS A 166 5.22 11.55 18.20
C LYS A 166 5.92 12.63 17.41
N GLU A 167 5.16 13.61 16.92
CA GLU A 167 5.71 14.72 16.13
C GLU A 167 6.56 15.68 16.97
N GLY A 168 6.46 15.63 18.30
CA GLY A 168 7.27 16.42 19.23
C GLY A 168 8.61 15.78 19.60
N LEU A 169 8.87 14.52 19.23
CA LEU A 169 10.12 13.84 19.54
C LEU A 169 11.27 14.31 18.62
N PRO A 170 12.51 14.45 19.14
CA PRO A 170 13.69 14.73 18.33
C PRO A 170 13.99 13.58 17.35
N ALA A 171 14.84 13.78 16.35
CA ALA A 171 15.23 12.70 15.44
C ALA A 171 15.85 11.52 16.19
N MET A 172 15.54 10.27 15.80
CA MET A 172 16.06 9.05 16.45
C MET A 172 17.59 8.98 16.42
N THR A 173 18.21 9.58 15.41
CA THR A 173 19.66 9.68 15.22
C THR A 173 20.33 10.74 16.11
N SER A 174 19.55 11.57 16.83
CA SER A 174 20.07 12.67 17.67
C SER A 174 20.69 12.22 19.01
N GLY A 175 20.78 10.92 19.25
CA GLY A 175 21.41 10.33 20.43
C GLY A 175 20.60 9.17 21.02
N SER A 176 21.24 8.40 21.90
CA SER A 176 20.65 7.20 22.51
C SER A 176 19.39 7.49 23.34
N GLU A 177 19.29 8.67 23.95
CA GLU A 177 18.09 9.12 24.68
C GLU A 177 16.90 9.33 23.71
N ALA A 178 17.12 10.01 22.59
CA ALA A 178 16.09 10.22 21.56
C ALA A 178 15.57 8.88 21.02
N LEU A 179 16.49 7.97 20.66
CA LEU A 179 16.14 6.63 20.21
C LEU A 179 15.38 5.85 21.30
N THR A 180 15.79 5.95 22.56
CA THR A 180 15.09 5.30 23.67
C THR A 180 13.66 5.81 23.79
N HIS A 181 13.43 7.12 23.66
CA HIS A 181 12.08 7.69 23.66
C HIS A 181 11.22 7.17 22.51
N HIS A 182 11.74 7.17 21.27
CA HIS A 182 11.03 6.59 20.12
C HIS A 182 10.75 5.10 20.30
N TYR A 183 11.72 4.36 20.84
CA TYR A 183 11.58 2.95 21.09
C TYR A 183 10.46 2.66 22.10
N GLN A 184 10.40 3.41 23.21
CA GLN A 184 9.34 3.24 24.21
C GLN A 184 7.98 3.75 23.70
N GLU A 185 7.96 4.86 22.97
CA GLU A 185 6.76 5.39 22.33
C GLU A 185 6.14 4.30 21.43
N THR A 186 6.91 3.76 20.48
CA THR A 186 6.39 2.76 19.52
C THR A 186 5.83 1.49 20.18
N ARG A 187 6.24 1.18 21.42
CA ARG A 187 5.66 0.09 22.24
C ARG A 187 4.33 0.44 22.87
N GLY A 188 4.11 1.67 23.32
CA GLY A 188 2.90 2.09 24.04
C GLY A 188 1.61 1.71 23.32
N PRO A 189 1.43 2.08 22.04
CA PRO A 189 0.27 1.66 21.26
C PRO A 189 0.17 0.13 21.12
N SER A 190 1.29 -0.59 21.04
CA SER A 190 1.27 -2.07 20.95
C SER A 190 0.77 -2.72 22.23
N ASP A 191 1.13 -2.17 23.39
CA ASP A 191 0.61 -2.61 24.69
C ASP A 191 -0.88 -2.29 24.83
N LEU A 192 -1.30 -1.11 24.36
CA LEU A 192 -2.72 -0.74 24.29
C LEU A 192 -3.52 -1.70 23.40
N CYS A 193 -3.01 -2.05 22.21
CA CYS A 193 -3.66 -3.04 21.36
C CYS A 193 -3.79 -4.40 22.06
N ALA A 194 -2.82 -4.78 22.91
CA ALA A 194 -2.80 -6.06 23.61
C ALA A 194 -3.91 -6.19 24.68
N GLU A 195 -4.48 -5.07 25.16
CA GLU A 195 -5.63 -5.07 26.07
C GLU A 195 -6.87 -5.70 25.44
N ALA A 196 -6.95 -5.77 24.11
CA ALA A 196 -8.06 -6.42 23.40
C ALA A 196 -8.10 -7.95 23.58
N GLY A 197 -7.06 -8.56 24.18
CA GLY A 197 -7.05 -9.99 24.53
C GLY A 197 -6.84 -10.96 23.35
N GLU A 198 -6.77 -12.26 23.64
CA GLU A 198 -6.40 -13.31 22.67
C GLU A 198 -7.44 -13.54 21.55
N ASP A 199 -8.70 -13.17 21.76
CA ASP A 199 -9.74 -13.30 20.74
C ASP A 199 -9.84 -12.09 19.79
N SER A 200 -8.95 -11.12 19.95
CA SER A 200 -8.91 -9.92 19.11
C SER A 200 -8.61 -10.23 17.64
N ILE A 201 -9.12 -9.38 16.75
CA ILE A 201 -8.86 -9.37 15.30
C ILE A 201 -7.36 -9.36 14.97
N PHE A 202 -6.50 -8.84 15.86
CA PHE A 202 -5.04 -8.80 15.69
C PHE A 202 -4.39 -10.19 15.51
N ASN A 203 -5.02 -11.27 15.99
CA ASN A 203 -4.54 -12.64 15.75
C ASN A 203 -4.94 -13.21 14.38
N TYR A 204 -5.82 -12.51 13.65
CA TYR A 204 -6.50 -13.03 12.47
C TYR A 204 -6.20 -12.26 11.19
N MET A 205 -5.49 -11.14 11.27
CA MET A 205 -5.22 -10.19 10.17
C MET A 205 -3.95 -10.45 9.34
N SER A 206 -3.43 -11.68 9.33
CA SER A 206 -2.26 -12.01 8.51
C SER A 206 -2.56 -11.92 7.01
N THR A 207 -1.55 -11.65 6.20
CA THR A 207 -1.66 -11.66 4.73
C THR A 207 -2.21 -12.98 4.20
N ALA A 208 -1.84 -14.12 4.81
CA ALA A 208 -2.36 -15.44 4.45
C ALA A 208 -3.87 -15.57 4.70
N SER A 209 -4.38 -14.98 5.78
CA SER A 209 -5.81 -14.94 6.04
C SER A 209 -6.55 -14.05 5.03
N VAL A 210 -5.96 -12.90 4.67
CA VAL A 210 -6.52 -12.00 3.64
C VAL A 210 -6.52 -12.68 2.26
N ALA A 211 -5.49 -13.46 1.92
CA ALA A 211 -5.46 -14.22 0.67
C ALA A 211 -6.60 -15.26 0.59
N ARG A 212 -6.99 -15.87 1.73
CA ARG A 212 -8.20 -16.72 1.78
C ARG A 212 -9.49 -15.92 1.68
N ASP A 213 -9.54 -14.71 2.22
CA ASP A 213 -10.69 -13.82 1.99
C ASP A 213 -10.85 -13.50 0.51
N MET A 214 -9.74 -13.31 -0.23
CA MET A 214 -9.78 -13.12 -1.68
C MET A 214 -10.32 -14.34 -2.42
N VAL A 215 -9.97 -15.56 -2.00
CA VAL A 215 -10.57 -16.79 -2.53
C VAL A 215 -12.09 -16.77 -2.35
N GLU A 216 -12.56 -16.47 -1.13
CA GLU A 216 -13.99 -16.39 -0.84
C GLU A 216 -14.68 -15.28 -1.65
N ILE A 217 -14.07 -14.10 -1.81
CA ILE A 217 -14.62 -13.02 -2.65
C ILE A 217 -14.79 -13.51 -4.09
N VAL A 218 -13.76 -14.13 -4.67
CA VAL A 218 -13.80 -14.66 -6.05
C VAL A 218 -14.90 -15.73 -6.19
N ASP A 219 -15.02 -16.64 -5.23
CA ASP A 219 -16.05 -17.67 -5.22
C ASP A 219 -17.46 -17.05 -5.17
N ARG A 220 -17.68 -16.03 -4.32
CA ARG A 220 -18.99 -15.38 -4.21
C ARG A 220 -19.36 -14.49 -5.38
N VAL A 221 -18.39 -13.84 -6.02
CA VAL A 221 -18.61 -13.07 -7.26
C VAL A 221 -19.05 -14.03 -8.36
N ASP A 222 -18.35 -15.16 -8.50
CA ASP A 222 -18.66 -16.17 -9.50
C ASP A 222 -20.02 -16.84 -9.24
N GLU A 223 -20.32 -17.23 -8.00
CA GLU A 223 -21.65 -17.75 -7.61
C GLU A 223 -22.78 -16.78 -7.95
N LEU A 224 -22.60 -15.48 -7.70
CA LEU A 224 -23.62 -14.47 -7.99
C LEU A 224 -23.94 -14.42 -9.49
N ARG A 225 -22.91 -14.48 -10.35
CA ARG A 225 -23.05 -14.47 -11.81
C ARG A 225 -23.71 -15.73 -12.36
N HIS A 226 -23.44 -16.87 -11.74
CA HIS A 226 -23.90 -18.17 -12.23
C HIS A 226 -25.20 -18.63 -11.54
N LYS A 227 -25.78 -17.84 -10.65
CA LYS A 227 -26.97 -18.18 -9.85
C LYS A 227 -28.19 -18.61 -10.68
N ASN A 228 -28.30 -18.13 -11.91
CA ASN A 228 -29.42 -18.41 -12.83
C ASN A 228 -29.08 -19.47 -13.90
N LEU A 229 -27.85 -19.97 -13.94
CA LEU A 229 -27.51 -21.09 -14.80
C LEU A 229 -28.07 -22.35 -14.14
N THR A 230 -29.08 -22.96 -14.78
CA THR A 230 -29.60 -24.25 -14.35
C THR A 230 -28.44 -25.24 -14.32
N SER A 231 -28.32 -25.99 -13.23
CA SER A 231 -27.32 -27.00 -12.88
C SER A 231 -27.29 -28.22 -13.83
N ALA A 232 -27.39 -27.99 -15.15
CA ALA A 232 -27.62 -28.97 -16.19
C ALA A 232 -26.36 -29.30 -17.01
N GLU A 233 -25.20 -28.74 -16.68
CA GLU A 233 -23.92 -29.20 -17.20
C GLU A 233 -23.11 -29.81 -16.04
N ASP A 234 -23.31 -31.12 -15.81
CA ASP A 234 -22.56 -32.00 -14.90
C ASP A 234 -21.09 -32.19 -15.36
N GLY A 235 -20.44 -31.12 -15.82
CA GLY A 235 -18.99 -31.06 -15.97
C GLY A 235 -18.33 -30.64 -14.67
N GLU A 236 -17.08 -31.07 -14.43
CA GLU A 236 -16.22 -30.43 -13.43
C GLU A 236 -16.04 -28.96 -13.84
N ARG A 237 -16.86 -28.07 -13.26
CA ARG A 237 -16.76 -26.63 -13.54
C ARG A 237 -15.40 -26.13 -13.07
N GLU A 238 -14.68 -25.45 -13.95
CA GLU A 238 -13.38 -24.88 -13.60
C GLU A 238 -13.51 -23.94 -12.40
N LEU A 239 -12.59 -24.04 -11.44
CA LEU A 239 -12.59 -23.17 -10.27
C LEU A 239 -12.42 -21.70 -10.70
N PRO A 240 -13.19 -20.76 -10.12
CA PRO A 240 -13.12 -19.37 -10.53
C PRO A 240 -11.75 -18.78 -10.19
N LYS A 241 -11.17 -18.04 -11.14
CA LYS A 241 -9.81 -17.51 -11.03
C LYS A 241 -9.82 -16.01 -10.77
N LEU A 242 -8.87 -15.57 -9.96
CA LEU A 242 -8.66 -14.19 -9.57
C LEU A 242 -8.10 -13.37 -10.73
N GLN A 243 -8.72 -12.24 -11.04
CA GLN A 243 -8.05 -11.12 -11.71
C GLN A 243 -7.69 -10.07 -10.65
N TYR A 244 -6.42 -9.64 -10.60
CA TYR A 244 -5.91 -8.83 -9.50
C TYR A 244 -4.92 -7.76 -9.96
N PHE A 245 -5.04 -6.57 -9.38
CA PHE A 245 -4.08 -5.48 -9.47
C PHE A 245 -3.66 -5.05 -8.05
N GLY A 246 -2.45 -5.40 -7.65
CA GLY A 246 -1.90 -5.06 -6.33
C GLY A 246 -0.80 -4.00 -6.43
N ILE A 247 -0.91 -2.96 -5.61
CA ILE A 247 0.07 -1.87 -5.52
C ILE A 247 0.81 -1.96 -4.18
N SER A 248 2.14 -1.76 -4.18
CA SER A 248 2.94 -1.66 -2.94
C SER A 248 2.79 -2.91 -2.04
N TYR A 249 2.37 -2.82 -0.78
CA TYR A 249 2.03 -4.02 0.03
C TYR A 249 1.00 -4.95 -0.66
N GLY A 250 0.17 -4.43 -1.56
CA GLY A 250 -0.71 -5.23 -2.41
C GLY A 250 0.07 -6.25 -3.24
N THR A 251 1.35 -6.03 -3.55
CA THR A 251 2.21 -7.03 -4.19
C THR A 251 2.62 -8.15 -3.25
N ILE A 252 2.80 -7.89 -1.95
CA ILE A 252 2.99 -8.93 -0.93
C ILE A 252 1.74 -9.80 -0.84
N LEU A 253 0.56 -9.18 -0.85
CA LEU A 253 -0.71 -9.90 -0.84
C LEU A 253 -0.91 -10.74 -2.09
N GLY A 254 -0.65 -10.18 -3.28
CA GLY A 254 -0.73 -10.92 -4.54
C GLY A 254 0.28 -12.06 -4.64
N ASN A 255 1.55 -11.83 -4.25
CA ASN A 255 2.58 -12.86 -4.20
C ASN A 255 2.22 -13.98 -3.21
N THR A 256 1.66 -13.62 -2.04
CA THR A 256 1.13 -14.59 -1.07
C THR A 256 0.00 -15.42 -1.67
N PHE A 257 -0.96 -14.78 -2.34
CA PHE A 257 -2.06 -15.46 -3.02
C PHE A 257 -1.56 -16.42 -4.10
N ALA A 258 -0.68 -15.95 -5.00
CA ALA A 258 -0.15 -16.75 -6.09
C ALA A 258 0.68 -17.94 -5.60
N SER A 259 1.39 -17.79 -4.47
CA SER A 259 2.16 -18.89 -3.86
C SER A 259 1.26 -19.90 -3.14
N MET A 260 0.16 -19.45 -2.51
CA MET A 260 -0.76 -20.33 -1.75
C MET A 260 -1.82 -20.99 -2.63
N PHE A 261 -2.25 -20.32 -3.70
CA PHE A 261 -3.37 -20.72 -4.56
C PHE A 261 -3.00 -20.55 -6.06
N PRO A 262 -1.92 -21.15 -6.55
CA PRO A 262 -1.43 -20.95 -7.92
C PRO A 262 -2.50 -21.21 -9.00
N GLY A 263 -3.25 -22.31 -8.91
CA GLY A 263 -4.36 -22.64 -9.82
C GLY A 263 -5.58 -21.72 -9.74
N ARG A 264 -5.63 -20.80 -8.76
CA ARG A 264 -6.69 -19.78 -8.62
C ARG A 264 -6.28 -18.44 -9.20
N VAL A 265 -5.10 -18.31 -9.82
CA VAL A 265 -4.65 -17.06 -10.45
C VAL A 265 -5.08 -17.04 -11.92
N GLY A 266 -5.88 -16.04 -12.29
CA GLY A 266 -6.36 -15.82 -13.66
C GLY A 266 -5.49 -14.80 -14.39
N ARG A 267 -5.49 -13.57 -13.88
CA ARG A 267 -4.62 -12.45 -14.29
C ARG A 267 -4.12 -11.75 -13.04
N MET A 268 -2.84 -11.49 -12.95
CA MET A 268 -2.25 -10.82 -11.79
C MET A 268 -1.21 -9.79 -12.24
N VAL A 269 -1.46 -8.54 -11.86
CA VAL A 269 -0.55 -7.40 -12.01
C VAL A 269 -0.05 -7.00 -10.64
N LEU A 270 1.26 -6.89 -10.50
CA LEU A 270 1.92 -6.45 -9.26
C LEU A 270 2.76 -5.21 -9.57
N ASP A 271 2.38 -4.05 -9.04
CA ASP A 271 2.99 -2.74 -9.30
C ASP A 271 3.66 -2.16 -8.04
N GLY A 272 4.92 -1.74 -8.16
CA GLY A 272 5.74 -1.29 -7.02
C GLY A 272 5.98 -2.43 -6.04
N VAL A 273 6.89 -3.33 -6.41
CA VAL A 273 7.05 -4.62 -5.73
C VAL A 273 7.84 -4.50 -4.43
N ALA A 274 7.21 -4.83 -3.31
CA ALA A 274 7.92 -5.12 -2.07
C ALA A 274 8.50 -6.55 -2.09
N ASP A 275 9.73 -6.71 -1.60
CA ASP A 275 10.40 -8.01 -1.48
C ASP A 275 9.76 -8.84 -0.36
N ALA A 276 9.20 -10.00 -0.71
CA ALA A 276 8.43 -10.79 0.24
C ALA A 276 9.29 -11.42 1.35
N ASP A 277 10.50 -11.87 1.05
CA ASP A 277 11.37 -12.47 2.07
C ASP A 277 11.87 -11.42 3.08
N ASP A 278 12.24 -10.23 2.61
CA ASP A 278 12.62 -9.09 3.46
C ASP A 278 11.44 -8.51 4.26
N TYR A 279 10.25 -8.48 3.65
CA TYR A 279 9.03 -8.13 4.37
C TYR A 279 8.73 -9.12 5.50
N MET A 280 8.91 -10.42 5.25
CA MET A 280 8.65 -11.50 6.19
C MET A 280 9.71 -11.66 7.28
N SER A 281 10.96 -11.28 7.01
CA SER A 281 12.01 -11.15 8.03
C SER A 281 11.75 -9.97 8.98
N GLY A 282 10.98 -8.98 8.51
CA GLY A 282 10.66 -7.76 9.25
C GLY A 282 11.85 -6.81 9.37
N THR A 283 12.81 -6.86 8.43
CA THR A 283 13.89 -5.87 8.31
C THR A 283 13.48 -4.70 7.43
N TRP A 284 12.73 -4.96 6.34
CA TRP A 284 12.30 -3.95 5.37
C TRP A 284 13.49 -3.16 4.81
N ALA A 285 14.64 -3.83 4.71
CA ALA A 285 15.92 -3.25 4.36
C ALA A 285 16.10 -3.18 2.85
N LYS A 286 15.32 -3.88 2.03
CA LYS A 286 15.45 -3.82 0.57
C LYS A 286 14.64 -2.69 -0.08
N ASN A 287 13.92 -1.91 0.72
CA ASN A 287 13.00 -0.88 0.24
C ASN A 287 13.69 0.47 -0.07
N LEU A 288 14.86 0.74 0.50
CA LEU A 288 15.47 2.08 0.44
C LEU A 288 16.58 2.25 -0.61
N ASN A 289 16.87 1.22 -1.40
CA ASN A 289 18.02 1.21 -2.31
C ASN A 289 18.00 2.36 -3.35
N ASP A 290 16.82 2.82 -3.75
CA ASP A 290 16.67 3.92 -4.72
C ASP A 290 16.32 5.26 -4.06
N ALA A 291 16.17 5.32 -2.73
CA ALA A 291 15.64 6.50 -2.05
C ALA A 291 16.50 7.77 -2.28
N GLU A 292 17.83 7.65 -2.18
CA GLU A 292 18.72 8.79 -2.45
C GLU A 292 18.76 9.18 -3.93
N VAL A 293 18.59 8.21 -4.85
CA VAL A 293 18.49 8.49 -6.28
C VAL A 293 17.25 9.34 -6.58
N VAL A 294 16.11 9.03 -5.94
CA VAL A 294 14.88 9.82 -6.06
C VAL A 294 15.08 11.25 -5.52
N VAL A 295 15.80 11.40 -4.39
CA VAL A 295 16.14 12.71 -3.82
C VAL A 295 17.02 13.52 -4.79
N ASP A 296 18.03 12.91 -5.40
CA ASP A 296 18.85 13.57 -6.40
C ASP A 296 18.03 13.99 -7.63
N LYS A 297 17.14 13.12 -8.11
CA LYS A 297 16.23 13.42 -9.22
C LYS A 297 15.29 14.59 -8.92
N PHE A 298 14.84 14.74 -7.68
CA PHE A 298 14.07 15.91 -7.27
C PHE A 298 14.87 17.21 -7.47
N TYR A 299 16.12 17.27 -6.99
CA TYR A 299 16.95 18.47 -7.14
C TYR A 299 17.34 18.73 -8.59
N GLU A 300 17.64 17.69 -9.37
CA GLU A 300 17.86 17.80 -10.81
C GLU A 300 16.65 18.42 -11.52
N THR A 301 15.46 17.92 -11.21
CA THR A 301 14.20 18.40 -11.80
C THR A 301 13.91 19.83 -11.39
N CYS A 302 14.08 20.16 -10.10
CA CYS A 302 13.93 21.52 -9.60
C CYS A 302 14.89 22.51 -10.27
N PHE A 303 16.15 22.12 -10.47
CA PHE A 303 17.13 22.97 -11.15
C PHE A 303 16.72 23.24 -12.61
N ARG A 304 16.34 22.19 -13.35
CA ARG A 304 15.90 22.30 -14.75
C ARG A 304 14.63 23.13 -14.91
N ALA A 305 13.73 23.09 -13.93
CA ALA A 305 12.49 23.87 -13.94
C ALA A 305 12.74 25.39 -13.81
N GLY A 306 13.95 25.83 -13.46
CA GLY A 306 14.31 27.25 -13.42
C GLY A 306 13.42 28.04 -12.45
N GLY A 307 12.87 29.17 -12.93
CA GLY A 307 12.03 30.07 -12.11
C GLY A 307 10.72 29.45 -11.62
N LEU A 308 10.34 28.28 -12.12
CA LEU A 308 9.17 27.56 -11.64
C LEU A 308 9.46 26.85 -10.31
N CYS A 309 10.69 26.40 -10.06
CA CYS A 309 11.04 25.82 -8.77
C CYS A 309 11.35 26.92 -7.74
N LEU A 310 10.49 27.07 -6.72
CA LEU A 310 10.68 28.05 -5.64
C LEU A 310 11.96 27.84 -4.81
N LEU A 311 12.51 26.62 -4.84
CA LEU A 311 13.79 26.36 -4.20
C LEU A 311 14.94 26.91 -5.04
N LYS A 312 14.84 27.01 -6.35
CA LYS A 312 15.93 27.44 -7.23
C LYS A 312 16.13 28.95 -7.13
N GLN A 313 17.36 29.39 -6.87
CA GLN A 313 17.78 30.79 -6.85
C GLN A 313 18.56 31.16 -8.12
N GLU A 314 18.73 32.45 -8.39
CA GLU A 314 19.53 32.92 -9.53
C GLU A 314 21.00 32.50 -9.43
N ALA A 315 21.54 32.44 -8.21
CA ALA A 315 22.93 32.07 -7.94
C ALA A 315 23.21 30.55 -8.01
N ASP A 316 22.18 29.70 -8.02
CA ASP A 316 22.36 28.26 -8.10
C ASP A 316 22.82 27.88 -9.52
N GLY A 317 24.03 27.31 -9.64
CA GLY A 317 24.64 26.88 -10.90
C GLY A 317 24.36 25.41 -11.25
N SER A 318 23.87 24.65 -10.28
CA SER A 318 23.56 23.23 -10.40
C SER A 318 22.49 22.77 -9.40
N ALA A 319 21.97 21.56 -9.59
CA ALA A 319 21.12 20.89 -8.61
C ALA A 319 21.80 20.68 -7.25
N ALA A 320 23.13 20.50 -7.24
CA ALA A 320 23.92 20.32 -6.03
C ALA A 320 23.94 21.59 -5.16
N ASP A 321 23.88 22.79 -5.77
CA ASP A 321 23.81 24.05 -5.02
C ASP A 321 22.49 24.18 -4.26
N ILE A 322 21.38 23.80 -4.92
CA ILE A 322 20.04 23.75 -4.31
C ILE A 322 20.04 22.75 -3.15
N ARG A 323 20.52 21.52 -3.39
CA ARG A 323 20.61 20.46 -2.37
C ARG A 323 21.42 20.97 -1.18
N LYS A 324 22.66 21.41 -1.40
CA LYS A 324 23.53 21.92 -0.34
C LYS A 324 22.88 23.02 0.48
N ARG A 325 22.23 24.01 -0.15
CA ARG A 325 21.57 25.11 0.58
C ARG A 325 20.38 24.64 1.40
N VAL A 326 19.57 23.71 0.88
CA VAL A 326 18.46 23.10 1.62
C VAL A 326 19.01 22.30 2.80
N ASP A 327 20.05 21.51 2.58
CA ASP A 327 20.72 20.71 3.59
C ASP A 327 21.30 21.58 4.71
N ASP A 328 22.02 22.65 4.36
CA ASP A 328 22.58 23.62 5.32
C ASP A 328 21.47 24.30 6.14
N PHE A 329 20.36 24.68 5.49
CA PHE A 329 19.20 25.29 6.16
C PHE A 329 18.56 24.32 7.17
N ILE A 330 18.37 23.05 6.77
CA ILE A 330 17.82 22.01 7.66
C ILE A 330 18.75 21.78 8.85
N GLN A 331 20.06 21.67 8.62
CA GLN A 331 21.04 21.51 9.69
C GLN A 331 21.07 22.72 10.64
N ALA A 332 20.84 23.93 10.13
CA ALA A 332 20.72 25.13 10.96
C ALA A 332 19.45 25.08 11.83
N LEU A 333 18.32 24.62 11.31
CA LEU A 333 17.06 24.48 12.06
C LEU A 333 17.16 23.49 13.22
N VAL A 334 17.98 22.46 13.10
CA VAL A 334 18.25 21.52 14.21
C VAL A 334 18.94 22.24 15.38
N LYS A 335 19.93 23.08 15.07
CA LYS A 335 20.71 23.80 16.09
C LYS A 335 19.98 25.01 16.64
N THR A 336 19.15 25.66 15.82
CA THR A 336 18.42 26.87 16.17
C THR A 336 17.02 26.83 15.56
N PRO A 337 16.08 26.13 16.22
CA PRO A 337 14.70 26.03 15.75
C PRO A 337 14.04 27.40 15.68
N ILE A 338 13.30 27.66 14.59
CA ILE A 338 12.55 28.91 14.43
C ILE A 338 11.17 28.75 15.09
N PRO A 339 10.76 29.58 16.06
CA PRO A 339 9.42 29.51 16.65
C PRO A 339 8.35 30.01 15.66
N LEU A 340 7.25 29.27 15.50
CA LEU A 340 6.11 29.68 14.66
C LEU A 340 4.94 30.12 15.52
N ALA A 341 4.64 31.43 15.55
CA ALA A 341 3.41 31.95 16.13
C ALA A 341 2.29 31.95 15.07
N ALA A 342 1.27 31.11 15.23
CA ALA A 342 0.07 31.10 14.38
C ALA A 342 -1.20 31.36 15.21
N LYS A 343 -2.02 32.32 14.78
CA LYS A 343 -3.23 32.80 15.49
C LYS A 343 -4.52 32.00 15.21
N SER A 344 -4.50 30.95 14.39
CA SER A 344 -5.71 30.18 14.05
C SER A 344 -5.79 28.86 14.84
N SER A 345 -6.90 28.71 15.55
CA SER A 345 -7.37 27.58 16.35
C SER A 345 -7.19 26.22 15.65
N GLY A 346 -6.70 25.22 16.41
CA GLY A 346 -6.61 23.81 16.00
C GLY A 346 -5.27 23.34 15.40
N GLN A 347 -4.41 24.25 14.93
CA GLN A 347 -3.07 23.91 14.38
C GLN A 347 -1.92 24.12 15.39
N GLN A 348 -2.25 24.33 16.67
CA GLN A 348 -1.38 24.94 17.68
C GLN A 348 -0.26 24.05 18.26
N LEU A 349 -0.19 22.76 17.95
CA LEU A 349 0.93 21.91 18.37
C LEU A 349 2.03 21.76 17.30
N ARG A 350 1.95 22.50 16.19
CA ARG A 350 2.91 22.42 15.08
C ARG A 350 4.18 23.27 15.25
N ALA A 351 4.38 23.92 16.40
CA ALA A 351 5.45 24.91 16.60
C ALA A 351 6.80 24.34 17.05
N GLN A 352 6.90 23.05 17.42
CA GLN A 352 8.18 22.34 17.47
C GLN A 352 8.59 21.77 16.10
N GLY A 353 7.64 21.71 15.15
CA GLY A 353 7.85 21.30 13.77
C GLY A 353 8.24 22.44 12.84
N CYS A 354 9.27 23.21 13.15
CA CYS A 354 9.79 24.17 12.16
C CYS A 354 10.60 23.51 11.03
N LEU A 355 10.93 22.21 11.17
CA LEU A 355 11.23 21.31 10.05
C LEU A 355 10.02 21.09 9.11
N CYS A 356 8.79 21.38 9.55
CA CYS A 356 7.57 21.11 8.79
C CYS A 356 7.01 22.31 8.01
N ARG A 357 7.55 23.54 8.08
CA ARG A 357 6.98 24.66 7.30
C ARG A 357 7.45 24.74 5.84
N ALA A 358 8.44 23.93 5.47
CA ALA A 358 8.68 23.57 4.06
C ALA A 358 7.59 22.62 3.49
N ARG A 359 6.66 22.11 4.31
CA ARG A 359 5.52 21.26 3.89
C ARG A 359 4.27 22.04 3.40
N ARG A 360 4.41 23.23 2.81
CA ARG A 360 3.24 24.00 2.30
C ARG A 360 3.15 24.16 0.79
N LEU A 361 3.79 23.26 0.08
CA LEU A 361 3.25 22.80 -1.21
C LEU A 361 2.71 21.40 -0.95
N LEU A 362 1.42 21.21 -1.28
CA LEU A 362 0.67 19.94 -1.35
C LEU A 362 -0.21 19.62 -0.12
N PRO A 363 -1.50 19.28 -0.35
CA PRO A 363 -2.51 19.05 0.68
C PRO A 363 -2.25 17.75 1.44
N SER A 364 -2.54 17.84 2.73
CA SER A 364 -2.51 16.75 3.70
C SER A 364 -3.46 15.61 3.29
N SER A 365 -2.92 14.53 2.72
CA SER A 365 -3.50 13.21 2.93
C SER A 365 -3.22 12.81 4.38
N LYS A 366 -4.30 12.45 5.08
CA LYS A 366 -4.28 11.88 6.43
C LYS A 366 -3.71 10.45 6.38
N LEU A 367 -2.50 10.26 5.86
CA LEU A 367 -1.85 8.95 5.76
C LEU A 367 -1.31 8.55 7.14
N HIS A 368 -2.18 7.93 7.93
CA HIS A 368 -1.92 7.47 9.29
C HIS A 368 -0.92 6.29 9.30
N LEU A 369 0.38 6.55 9.32
CA LEU A 369 1.39 5.48 9.43
C LEU A 369 1.29 4.68 10.75
N GLY A 370 0.76 5.26 11.83
CA GLY A 370 0.76 4.66 13.18
C GLY A 370 -0.13 3.43 13.38
N GLN A 371 -1.12 3.20 12.52
CA GLN A 371 -1.98 1.99 12.57
C GLN A 371 -1.84 1.09 11.34
N ARG A 372 -1.32 1.63 10.23
CA ARG A 372 -1.32 0.97 8.92
C ARG A 372 -0.24 -0.13 8.79
N GLY A 373 0.92 0.00 9.42
CA GLY A 373 2.03 -0.97 9.31
C GLY A 373 1.90 -2.29 10.10
N ARG A 374 0.88 -2.48 10.95
CA ARG A 374 0.91 -3.55 11.97
C ARG A 374 0.53 -4.95 11.47
N ASN A 375 -0.05 -5.07 10.27
CA ASN A 375 -0.24 -6.37 9.61
C ASN A 375 1.10 -7.06 9.32
N GLY A 376 2.18 -6.29 9.11
CA GLY A 376 3.56 -6.81 8.96
C GLY A 376 4.17 -7.29 10.27
N CYS A 377 3.74 -6.74 11.42
CA CYS A 377 4.28 -7.10 12.73
C CYS A 377 3.93 -8.54 13.16
N ALA A 378 2.87 -9.12 12.59
CA ALA A 378 2.47 -10.50 12.81
C ALA A 378 3.49 -11.53 12.25
N LEU A 379 4.42 -11.11 11.38
CA LEU A 379 5.12 -12.02 10.48
C LEU A 379 6.55 -12.35 10.92
N ARG A 380 7.09 -11.70 11.96
CA ARG A 380 8.41 -12.07 12.49
C ARG A 380 8.39 -13.45 13.14
N ARG A 381 9.43 -14.25 12.91
CA ARG A 381 9.86 -15.24 13.90
C ARG A 381 10.15 -14.39 15.11
N ALA A 382 9.41 -14.60 16.21
CA ALA A 382 9.47 -13.77 17.40
C ALA A 382 10.88 -13.19 17.56
N ILE A 383 11.04 -11.86 17.43
CA ILE A 383 12.16 -11.16 18.08
C ILE A 383 12.24 -11.86 19.42
N LYS A 384 13.33 -12.61 19.67
CA LYS A 384 13.38 -13.46 20.85
C LYS A 384 12.94 -12.57 22.00
N ALA A 385 12.03 -13.04 22.86
CA ALA A 385 11.36 -12.13 23.80
C ALA A 385 12.32 -11.25 24.62
N GLY A 386 13.60 -11.66 24.77
CA GLY A 386 14.70 -10.86 25.35
C GLY A 386 15.33 -9.78 24.45
N GLU A 387 15.32 -9.89 23.12
CA GLU A 387 15.80 -8.86 22.18
C GLU A 387 14.80 -7.68 22.08
N ARG A 388 13.52 -7.91 22.39
CA ARG A 388 12.45 -6.88 22.41
C ARG A 388 12.57 -5.87 23.54
N ASN A 389 13.53 -5.97 24.44
CA ASN A 389 13.74 -4.97 25.48
C ASN A 389 15.11 -4.30 25.36
N ASN A 390 15.73 -4.43 24.19
CA ASN A 390 17.11 -4.04 23.99
C ASN A 390 17.19 -2.85 23.02
N VAL A 391 17.55 -1.68 23.54
CA VAL A 391 17.77 -0.47 22.74
C VAL A 391 18.85 -0.71 21.67
N SER A 392 19.83 -1.58 21.92
CA SER A 392 20.84 -1.92 20.89
C SER A 392 20.27 -2.62 19.66
N TRP A 393 19.13 -3.32 19.77
CA TRP A 393 18.43 -3.83 18.59
C TRP A 393 17.84 -2.69 17.76
N ALA A 394 17.29 -1.66 18.41
CA ALA A 394 16.77 -0.47 17.75
C ALA A 394 17.89 0.35 17.11
N GLU A 395 19.04 0.48 17.80
CA GLU A 395 20.26 1.14 17.29
C GLU A 395 20.70 0.49 15.98
N ASN A 396 20.87 -0.84 15.97
CA ASN A 396 21.29 -1.57 14.76
C ASN A 396 20.35 -1.37 13.57
N ILE A 397 19.03 -1.33 13.78
CA ILE A 397 18.07 -1.11 12.70
C ILE A 397 18.16 0.31 12.15
N VAL A 398 18.20 1.30 13.04
CA VAL A 398 18.31 2.70 12.64
C VAL A 398 19.63 2.92 11.90
N GLU A 399 20.75 2.45 12.43
CA GLU A 399 22.06 2.55 11.77
C GLU A 399 22.07 1.86 10.41
N GLN A 400 21.51 0.66 10.29
CA GLN A 400 21.47 -0.07 9.03
C GLN A 400 20.65 0.67 7.96
N LEU A 401 19.49 1.22 8.31
CA LEU A 401 18.60 1.90 7.34
C LEU A 401 19.11 3.31 7.02
N ASP A 402 19.66 4.02 8.01
CA ASP A 402 20.26 5.33 7.84
C ASP A 402 21.52 5.29 6.99
N ALA A 403 22.33 4.23 7.11
CA ALA A 403 23.48 3.99 6.24
C ALA A 403 23.09 3.73 4.78
N GLN A 404 21.87 3.24 4.52
CA GLN A 404 21.37 3.06 3.15
C GLN A 404 20.81 4.35 2.56
N SER A 405 20.07 5.11 3.38
CA SER A 405 19.52 6.40 2.99
C SER A 405 19.49 7.33 4.20
N PRO A 406 20.37 8.34 4.25
CA PRO A 406 20.31 9.37 5.29
C PRO A 406 19.02 10.20 5.24
N THR A 407 18.30 10.19 4.10
CA THR A 407 17.03 10.90 3.93
C THR A 407 15.82 10.12 4.43
N ALA A 408 15.80 8.81 4.20
CA ALA A 408 14.62 7.99 4.46
C ALA A 408 14.82 6.92 5.55
N GLY A 409 16.06 6.62 5.92
CA GLY A 409 16.41 5.53 6.84
C GLY A 409 15.77 5.65 8.21
N GLU A 410 15.90 6.83 8.84
CA GLU A 410 15.27 7.12 10.13
C GLU A 410 13.73 6.95 10.08
N PRO A 411 12.96 7.67 9.24
CA PRO A 411 11.51 7.51 9.22
C PRO A 411 11.08 6.09 8.83
N TRP A 412 11.85 5.40 7.99
CA TRP A 412 11.58 4.00 7.62
C TRP A 412 11.77 3.06 8.81
N ALA A 413 12.78 3.28 9.66
CA ALA A 413 13.04 2.48 10.86
C ALA A 413 11.86 2.46 11.84
N ARG A 414 10.98 3.47 11.83
CA ARG A 414 9.76 3.47 12.66
C ARG A 414 8.86 2.27 12.37
N ILE A 415 8.86 1.75 11.14
CA ILE A 415 8.03 0.60 10.74
C ILE A 415 8.43 -0.65 11.53
N PRO A 416 9.66 -1.19 11.41
CA PRO A 416 10.08 -2.36 12.19
C PRO A 416 10.09 -2.10 13.70
N LEU A 417 10.41 -0.88 14.16
CA LEU A 417 10.38 -0.53 15.58
C LEU A 417 8.96 -0.63 16.18
N SER A 418 7.92 -0.24 15.43
CA SER A 418 6.51 -0.38 15.86
C SER A 418 6.10 -1.84 16.12
N CYS A 419 6.81 -2.80 15.54
CA CYS A 419 6.58 -4.22 15.75
C CYS A 419 7.26 -4.79 17.01
N SER A 420 8.17 -4.04 17.64
CA SER A 420 8.96 -4.51 18.79
C SER A 420 8.10 -4.89 20.00
N GLY A 421 7.03 -4.11 20.26
CA GLY A 421 6.06 -4.35 21.33
C GLY A 421 4.92 -5.28 20.94
N TRP A 422 4.85 -5.77 19.69
CA TRP A 422 3.68 -6.47 19.19
C TRP A 422 3.52 -7.87 19.82
N ARG A 423 2.46 -8.08 20.61
CA ARG A 423 2.26 -9.32 21.39
C ARG A 423 1.50 -10.41 20.63
N TYR A 424 0.74 -10.03 19.61
CA TYR A 424 -0.09 -10.95 18.84
C TYR A 424 0.72 -11.85 17.92
N ARG A 425 0.26 -13.11 17.78
CA ARG A 425 0.83 -14.08 16.85
C ARG A 425 -0.27 -14.55 15.90
N PRO A 426 -0.07 -14.44 14.58
CA PRO A 426 -1.09 -14.82 13.63
C PRO A 426 -1.43 -16.30 13.78
N LYS A 427 -2.72 -16.61 13.94
CA LYS A 427 -3.21 -18.00 14.04
C LYS A 427 -3.01 -18.76 12.74
N TYR A 428 -2.98 -18.04 11.63
CA TYR A 428 -2.69 -18.56 10.30
C TYR A 428 -1.62 -17.70 9.64
N ALA A 429 -0.49 -18.28 9.24
CA ALA A 429 0.59 -17.54 8.59
C ALA A 429 1.22 -18.37 7.48
N PHE A 430 1.46 -17.71 6.35
CA PHE A 430 2.27 -18.22 5.26
C PHE A 430 3.60 -17.49 5.30
N ARG A 431 4.72 -18.21 5.24
CA ARG A 431 6.09 -17.67 5.37
C ARG A 431 6.97 -18.04 4.17
N GLY A 432 6.33 -18.37 3.05
CA GLY A 432 6.99 -18.97 1.91
C GLY A 432 7.05 -20.51 1.99
N PRO A 433 7.73 -21.15 1.02
CA PRO A 433 8.48 -20.50 -0.07
C PRO A 433 7.57 -19.68 -0.98
N PHE A 434 8.01 -18.49 -1.39
CA PHE A 434 7.29 -17.67 -2.37
C PHE A 434 7.66 -18.09 -3.78
N GLY A 435 6.72 -17.93 -4.71
CA GLY A 435 6.93 -18.27 -6.12
C GLY A 435 6.59 -19.71 -6.48
N HIS A 436 6.90 -20.06 -7.73
CA HIS A 436 6.50 -21.31 -8.38
C HIS A 436 7.67 -22.20 -8.77
N LEU A 437 8.90 -21.87 -8.35
CA LEU A 437 10.11 -22.62 -8.69
C LEU A 437 10.09 -24.09 -8.24
N ASN A 438 9.33 -24.40 -7.19
CA ASN A 438 9.23 -25.74 -6.62
C ASN A 438 7.92 -26.45 -6.99
N LEU A 439 7.13 -25.91 -7.93
CA LEU A 439 5.84 -26.45 -8.35
C LEU A 439 5.93 -27.21 -9.68
N ASP A 440 5.06 -28.19 -9.87
CA ASP A 440 4.90 -28.89 -11.15
C ASP A 440 3.95 -28.09 -12.05
N LEU A 441 4.52 -27.14 -12.79
CA LEU A 441 3.78 -26.27 -13.71
C LEU A 441 3.13 -26.99 -14.91
N SER A 442 3.26 -28.32 -15.01
CA SER A 442 2.45 -29.09 -15.95
C SER A 442 0.99 -29.23 -15.47
N LYS A 443 0.77 -29.25 -14.14
CA LYS A 443 -0.54 -29.40 -13.51
C LYS A 443 -1.31 -28.10 -13.46
N ALA A 444 -2.63 -28.17 -13.69
CA ALA A 444 -3.48 -26.98 -13.77
C ALA A 444 -3.68 -26.31 -12.41
N GLU A 445 -3.72 -27.11 -11.33
CA GLU A 445 -3.84 -26.67 -9.95
C GLU A 445 -2.59 -25.94 -9.43
N ASP A 446 -1.43 -26.21 -10.03
CA ASP A 446 -0.12 -25.70 -9.62
C ASP A 446 0.37 -24.53 -10.48
N LYS A 447 -0.43 -24.05 -11.44
CA LYS A 447 -0.03 -22.95 -12.34
C LYS A 447 -1.11 -21.89 -12.53
N PRO A 448 -0.71 -20.62 -12.72
CA PRO A 448 -1.64 -19.55 -13.07
C PRO A 448 -2.16 -19.75 -14.51
N ALA A 449 -3.34 -19.20 -14.81
CA ALA A 449 -3.90 -19.23 -16.17
C ALA A 449 -3.13 -18.35 -17.18
N ALA A 450 -2.38 -17.37 -16.68
CA ALA A 450 -1.43 -16.57 -17.45
C ALA A 450 -0.19 -16.26 -16.59
N PRO A 451 0.99 -16.04 -17.19
CA PRO A 451 2.15 -15.59 -16.43
C PRO A 451 1.90 -14.25 -15.76
N LEU A 452 2.53 -13.99 -14.60
CA LEU A 452 2.36 -12.72 -13.91
C LEU A 452 2.93 -11.55 -14.72
N LEU A 453 2.24 -10.40 -14.70
CA LEU A 453 2.77 -9.13 -15.19
C LEU A 453 3.23 -8.29 -13.99
N ILE A 454 4.46 -7.82 -14.04
CA ILE A 454 5.07 -7.05 -12.96
C ILE A 454 5.38 -5.66 -13.50
N LEU A 455 4.96 -4.63 -12.78
CA LEU A 455 5.24 -3.24 -13.09
C LEU A 455 6.19 -2.64 -12.05
N SER A 456 7.08 -1.79 -12.50
CA SER A 456 7.94 -1.00 -11.64
C SER A 456 8.34 0.29 -12.34
N THR A 457 8.51 1.37 -11.59
CA THR A 457 9.20 2.56 -12.10
C THR A 457 10.70 2.30 -12.15
N ARG A 458 11.43 3.08 -12.95
CA ARG A 458 12.89 2.99 -13.04
C ARG A 458 13.55 3.24 -11.68
N HIS A 459 13.01 4.18 -10.91
CA HIS A 459 13.46 4.50 -9.57
C HIS A 459 12.25 4.66 -8.65
N ASP A 460 12.15 3.77 -7.67
CA ASP A 460 11.07 3.74 -6.68
C ASP A 460 11.67 3.83 -5.27
N GLN A 461 11.40 4.93 -4.57
CA GLN A 461 11.96 5.17 -3.24
C GLN A 461 11.48 4.21 -2.14
N ALA A 462 10.42 3.44 -2.40
CA ALA A 462 9.80 2.53 -1.43
C ALA A 462 9.86 1.07 -1.88
N THR A 463 9.83 0.80 -3.18
CA THR A 463 9.84 -0.55 -3.75
C THR A 463 10.73 -0.61 -5.00
N PRO A 464 12.08 -0.57 -4.83
CA PRO A 464 13.05 -0.46 -5.91
C PRO A 464 12.87 -1.53 -7.00
N LEU A 465 13.25 -1.19 -8.24
CA LEU A 465 13.16 -2.09 -9.40
C LEU A 465 13.78 -3.47 -9.17
N ALA A 466 14.89 -3.53 -8.41
CA ALA A 466 15.54 -4.79 -8.05
C ALA A 466 14.59 -5.80 -7.37
N ASN A 467 13.57 -5.33 -6.64
CA ASN A 467 12.58 -6.21 -6.02
C ASN A 467 11.62 -6.81 -7.07
N ALA A 468 11.24 -6.04 -8.08
CA ALA A 468 10.42 -6.52 -9.20
C ALA A 468 11.18 -7.55 -10.06
N GLU A 469 12.46 -7.28 -10.33
CA GLU A 469 13.35 -8.22 -11.02
C GLU A 469 13.52 -9.51 -10.21
N HIS A 470 13.77 -9.40 -8.90
CA HIS A 470 13.87 -10.55 -8.01
C HIS A 470 12.59 -11.39 -8.01
N LEU A 471 11.42 -10.74 -7.85
CA LEU A 471 10.12 -11.41 -7.90
C LEU A 471 9.92 -12.17 -9.22
N SER A 472 10.31 -11.58 -10.36
CA SER A 472 10.19 -12.24 -11.66
C SER A 472 10.98 -13.54 -11.73
N THR A 473 12.13 -13.64 -11.05
CA THR A 473 12.91 -14.89 -11.00
C THR A 473 12.19 -16.02 -10.25
N LEU A 474 11.24 -15.70 -9.38
CA LEU A 474 10.44 -16.66 -8.61
C LEU A 474 9.24 -17.21 -9.41
N TYR A 475 8.86 -16.56 -10.51
CA TYR A 475 7.68 -16.88 -11.32
C TYR A 475 8.07 -17.11 -12.79
N PRO A 476 8.35 -18.37 -13.18
CA PRO A 476 8.69 -18.69 -14.56
C PRO A 476 7.67 -18.17 -15.57
N GLY A 477 8.16 -17.51 -16.63
CA GLY A 477 7.34 -16.91 -17.67
C GLY A 477 6.76 -15.54 -17.36
N SER A 478 6.90 -15.03 -16.13
CA SER A 478 6.52 -13.65 -15.79
C SER A 478 7.33 -12.62 -16.58
N ALA A 479 6.83 -11.40 -16.67
CA ALA A 479 7.55 -10.28 -17.29
C ALA A 479 7.52 -9.02 -16.43
N VAL A 480 8.64 -8.31 -16.40
CA VAL A 480 8.75 -6.97 -15.82
C VAL A 480 8.60 -5.93 -16.94
N VAL A 481 7.68 -4.99 -16.77
CA VAL A 481 7.59 -3.76 -17.54
C VAL A 481 8.10 -2.61 -16.67
N ILE A 482 9.05 -1.86 -17.21
CA ILE A 482 9.72 -0.77 -16.49
C ILE A 482 9.21 0.55 -17.07
N GLN A 483 8.55 1.35 -16.24
CA GLN A 483 8.18 2.70 -16.63
C GLN A 483 9.34 3.65 -16.33
N GLU A 484 9.85 4.37 -17.33
CA GLU A 484 10.96 5.32 -17.23
C GLU A 484 10.51 6.60 -16.50
N SER A 485 10.25 6.45 -15.22
CA SER A 485 9.73 7.47 -14.31
C SER A 485 10.35 7.31 -12.93
N VAL A 486 10.22 8.36 -12.13
CA VAL A 486 10.75 8.41 -10.77
C VAL A 486 9.60 8.60 -9.81
N GLY A 487 9.32 7.59 -9.00
CA GLY A 487 8.22 7.61 -8.04
C GLY A 487 7.75 6.23 -7.65
N HIS A 488 6.81 6.19 -6.69
CA HIS A 488 6.33 4.93 -6.15
C HIS A 488 5.20 4.36 -7.01
N CYS A 489 5.42 3.15 -7.55
CA CYS A 489 4.50 2.44 -8.45
C CYS A 489 4.25 3.13 -9.80
N ALA A 490 4.25 2.38 -10.90
CA ALA A 490 4.14 2.90 -12.25
C ALA A 490 2.78 3.58 -12.50
N LEU A 491 1.68 2.93 -12.09
CA LEU A 491 0.33 3.39 -12.43
C LEU A 491 -0.04 4.76 -11.83
N VAL A 492 0.49 5.05 -10.63
CA VAL A 492 0.13 6.24 -9.84
C VAL A 492 1.19 7.33 -9.85
N THR A 493 2.41 7.02 -10.33
CA THR A 493 3.50 8.01 -10.48
C THR A 493 3.27 8.87 -11.73
N SER A 494 3.03 8.22 -12.87
CA SER A 494 2.90 8.92 -14.13
C SER A 494 2.04 8.15 -15.13
N ARG A 495 1.50 8.87 -16.10
CA ARG A 495 0.72 8.27 -17.19
C ARG A 495 1.68 7.75 -18.26
N SER A 496 1.43 6.55 -18.73
CA SER A 496 2.08 5.97 -19.92
C SER A 496 1.10 5.13 -20.70
N GLU A 497 0.78 5.55 -21.92
CA GLU A 497 -0.06 4.81 -22.86
C GLU A 497 0.61 3.49 -23.26
N CYS A 498 1.94 3.46 -23.32
CA CYS A 498 2.72 2.23 -23.49
C CYS A 498 2.43 1.22 -22.36
N THR A 499 2.50 1.66 -21.10
CA THR A 499 2.16 0.81 -19.94
C THR A 499 0.69 0.37 -20.00
N ALA A 500 -0.22 1.29 -20.33
CA ALA A 500 -1.65 1.00 -20.46
C ALA A 500 -1.95 -0.07 -21.53
N GLN A 501 -1.29 0.00 -22.69
CA GLN A 501 -1.45 -1.01 -23.76
C GLN A 501 -1.01 -2.40 -23.32
N HIS A 502 0.09 -2.51 -22.55
CA HIS A 502 0.52 -3.78 -21.98
C HIS A 502 -0.48 -4.31 -20.95
N LEU A 503 -1.05 -3.43 -20.12
CA LEU A 503 -2.09 -3.80 -19.16
C LEU A 503 -3.34 -4.34 -19.86
N ARG A 504 -3.89 -3.63 -20.85
CA ARG A 504 -5.06 -4.06 -21.64
C ARG A 504 -4.81 -5.41 -22.30
N THR A 505 -3.70 -5.53 -23.05
CA THR A 505 -3.32 -6.79 -23.71
C THR A 505 -3.22 -7.95 -22.72
N TYR A 506 -2.66 -7.68 -21.53
CA TYR A 506 -2.49 -8.70 -20.52
C TYR A 506 -3.83 -9.14 -19.91
N PHE A 507 -4.70 -8.22 -19.50
CA PHE A 507 -6.00 -8.60 -18.97
C PHE A 507 -6.89 -9.26 -20.03
N ASP A 508 -6.85 -8.78 -21.27
CA ASP A 508 -7.67 -9.30 -22.38
C ASP A 508 -7.29 -10.75 -22.74
N VAL A 509 -6.00 -10.99 -23.00
CA VAL A 509 -5.54 -12.26 -23.60
C VAL A 509 -4.45 -12.99 -22.81
N GLY A 510 -3.99 -12.44 -21.68
CA GLY A 510 -2.99 -13.09 -20.82
C GLY A 510 -1.58 -13.07 -21.38
N LYS A 511 -1.32 -12.25 -22.39
CA LYS A 511 0.01 -12.11 -22.99
C LYS A 511 0.82 -11.08 -22.22
N VAL A 512 2.00 -11.48 -21.79
CA VAL A 512 3.01 -10.58 -21.21
C VAL A 512 4.05 -10.20 -22.29
N PRO A 513 4.64 -8.99 -22.22
CA PRO A 513 5.71 -8.60 -23.13
C PRO A 513 7.02 -9.33 -22.78
N ARG A 514 8.10 -9.03 -23.51
CA ARG A 514 9.44 -9.46 -23.12
C ARG A 514 9.79 -8.84 -21.75
N SER A 515 10.27 -9.64 -20.80
CA SER A 515 10.71 -9.10 -19.51
C SER A 515 11.84 -8.09 -19.70
N GLY A 516 11.76 -6.96 -18.99
CA GLY A 516 12.63 -5.79 -19.16
C GLY A 516 12.18 -4.81 -20.26
N THR A 517 10.95 -4.96 -20.79
CA THR A 517 10.38 -3.96 -21.71
C THR A 517 10.24 -2.62 -21.00
N THR A 518 10.68 -1.55 -21.64
CA THR A 518 10.64 -0.19 -21.11
C THR A 518 9.52 0.62 -21.76
N CYS A 519 8.83 1.42 -20.96
CA CYS A 519 7.81 2.37 -21.40
C CYS A 519 8.17 3.77 -20.89
N GLU A 520 8.21 4.74 -21.78
CA GLU A 520 8.38 6.15 -21.39
C GLU A 520 7.09 6.66 -20.71
N GLU A 521 7.23 7.62 -19.80
CA GLU A 521 6.07 8.38 -19.31
C GLU A 521 5.61 9.41 -20.35
N ASP A 522 4.31 9.49 -20.60
CA ASP A 522 3.72 10.53 -21.45
C ASP A 522 3.72 11.88 -20.72
N CYS A 523 3.44 11.83 -19.42
CA CYS A 523 3.49 12.95 -18.50
C CYS A 523 3.56 12.47 -17.05
N SER A 524 4.30 13.21 -16.23
CA SER A 524 4.51 12.88 -14.81
C SER A 524 3.56 13.65 -13.89
N HIS A 525 2.90 12.95 -12.95
CA HIS A 525 2.11 13.63 -11.93
C HIS A 525 3.03 14.16 -10.86
N GLY A 526 3.05 15.48 -10.68
CA GLY A 526 3.78 16.06 -9.55
C GLY A 526 5.23 16.39 -9.80
N ILE A 527 5.73 16.24 -11.01
CA ILE A 527 6.70 17.25 -11.46
C ILE A 527 5.88 18.54 -11.51
N PRO A 528 6.12 19.51 -10.61
CA PRO A 528 5.40 20.74 -10.76
C PRO A 528 5.76 21.26 -12.18
N PHE A 529 4.72 21.69 -12.91
CA PHE A 529 4.82 22.49 -14.12
C PHE A 529 4.99 21.80 -15.49
N VAL A 530 4.72 20.49 -15.64
CA VAL A 530 4.40 19.91 -16.97
C VAL A 530 2.90 19.54 -16.99
N PRO A 531 2.07 20.16 -17.86
CA PRO A 531 0.66 19.80 -17.97
C PRO A 531 0.53 18.32 -18.36
N CYS A 532 -0.33 17.58 -17.67
CA CYS A 532 -0.69 16.20 -17.99
C CYS A 532 -2.18 16.16 -18.36
N PRO A 533 -2.54 16.31 -19.65
CA PRO A 533 -3.93 16.41 -20.08
C PRO A 533 -4.73 15.16 -19.68
N GLY A 534 -5.89 15.38 -19.06
CA GLY A 534 -6.83 14.31 -18.67
C GLY A 534 -6.79 13.87 -17.21
N PHE A 535 -5.84 14.34 -16.39
CA PHE A 535 -5.86 14.12 -14.93
C PHE A 535 -6.52 15.26 -14.15
N ALA A 536 -6.67 16.42 -14.79
CA ALA A 536 -7.42 17.56 -14.29
C ALA A 536 -7.88 18.41 -15.49
N ASP A 537 -8.84 17.91 -16.27
CA ASP A 537 -9.61 18.69 -17.26
C ASP A 537 -10.89 17.93 -17.68
N THR A 538 -11.58 17.27 -16.74
CA THR A 538 -13.02 17.05 -16.89
C THR A 538 -13.73 18.14 -16.09
N PRO A 539 -14.35 19.14 -16.75
CA PRO A 539 -15.12 20.15 -16.06
C PRO A 539 -16.37 19.50 -15.44
N SER A 540 -16.58 19.79 -14.15
CA SER A 540 -17.81 19.74 -13.34
C SER A 540 -18.65 18.48 -13.38
#